data_AF-A0A4S4LRD6-F1
#
_entry.id   AF-A0A4S4LRD6-F1
#
_cell.length_a   1.000
_cell.length_b   1.000
_cell.length_c   1.000
_cell.angle_alpha   90.00
_cell.angle_beta   90.00
_cell.angle_gamma   90.00
#
_symmetry.space_group_name_H-M   'P 1'
#
loop_
_entity.id
_entity.type
_entity.pdbx_description
1 polymer ?
#
loop_
_entity_poly.entity_id
_entity_poly.type
_entity_poly.pdbx_seq_one_letter_code
_entity_poly.pdbx_strand_id
1 'polypeptide(L)' 'MTILLTATGTKFVLLTSLTEPSADTVLQKVYEAYGDAVMKNPFHTPEMPIRTEGFDTRITAIIGSGHGT' A
#
# COMPACT_ATOMS: atom_id res chain seq x y z
N MET A 1 -1.53 2.68 -14.81
CA MET A 1 -0.96 1.61 -13.98
C MET A 1 0.42 2.07 -13.55
N THR A 2 0.64 2.16 -12.25
CA THR A 2 1.90 2.63 -11.67
C THR A 2 2.44 1.54 -10.74
N ILE A 3 3.75 1.32 -10.75
CA ILE A 3 4.39 0.23 -10.00
C ILE A 3 5.54 0.81 -9.17
N LEU A 4 5.52 0.51 -7.87
CA LEU A 4 6.65 0.71 -6.97
C LEU A 4 7.29 -0.65 -6.66
N LEU A 5 8.56 -0.83 -7.02
CA LEU A 5 9.36 -1.99 -6.65
C LEU A 5 10.29 -1.62 -5.50
N THR A 6 10.20 -2.35 -4.40
CA THR A 6 11.06 -2.13 -3.21
C THR A 6 12.40 -2.85 -3.33
N ALA A 7 13.37 -2.43 -2.51
CA ALA A 7 14.69 -3.07 -2.44
C ALA A 7 14.64 -4.55 -2.01
N THR A 8 13.59 -4.96 -1.30
CA THR A 8 13.37 -6.35 -0.88
C THR A 8 12.60 -7.18 -1.90
N GLY A 9 12.27 -6.62 -3.08
CA GLY A 9 11.61 -7.34 -4.18
C GLY A 9 10.09 -7.28 -4.18
N THR A 10 9.45 -6.71 -3.16
CA THR A 10 7.99 -6.55 -3.09
C THR A 10 7.52 -5.48 -4.09
N LYS A 11 6.51 -5.81 -4.90
CA LYS A 11 5.89 -4.91 -5.89
C LYS A 11 4.54 -4.42 -5.40
N PHE A 12 4.37 -3.11 -5.38
CA PHE A 12 3.09 -2.44 -5.15
C PHE A 12 2.57 -1.94 -6.49
N VAL A 13 1.35 -2.36 -6.85
CA VAL A 13 0.74 -2.03 -8.15
C VAL A 13 -0.53 -1.22 -7.89
N LEU A 14 -0.58 -0.02 -8.46
CA LEU A 14 -1.75 0.85 -8.42
C LEU A 14 -2.40 0.94 -9.80
N LEU A 15 -3.68 0.59 -9.86
CA LEU A 15 -4.53 0.82 -11.02
C LEU A 15 -5.33 2.09 -10.78
N THR A 16 -5.15 3.06 -11.66
CA THR A 16 -5.81 4.38 -11.61
C THR A 16 -5.92 4.95 -13.02
N SER A 17 -6.59 6.10 -13.17
CA SER A 17 -6.68 6.84 -14.42
C SER A 17 -5.29 7.21 -14.96
N LEU A 18 -5.19 7.47 -16.27
CA LEU A 18 -3.90 7.69 -16.95
C LEU A 18 -3.10 8.88 -16.41
N THR A 19 -3.75 9.83 -15.73
CA THR A 19 -3.18 11.10 -15.30
C THR A 19 -3.32 11.36 -13.81
N GLU A 20 -3.41 10.31 -12.98
CA GLU A 20 -3.50 10.49 -11.53
C GLU A 20 -2.18 11.04 -10.97
N PRO A 21 -2.08 12.34 -10.62
CA PRO A 21 -0.80 12.96 -10.26
C PRO A 21 -0.28 12.45 -8.93
N SER A 22 -1.18 11.91 -8.09
CA SER A 22 -0.88 11.44 -6.74
C SER A 22 -0.40 9.99 -6.69
N ALA A 23 -0.34 9.28 -7.81
CA ALA A 23 -0.11 7.82 -7.85
C ALA A 23 1.18 7.40 -7.12
N ASP A 24 2.29 8.10 -7.34
CA ASP A 24 3.56 7.80 -6.67
C ASP A 24 3.50 8.07 -5.17
N THR A 25 2.82 9.15 -4.76
CA THR A 25 2.62 9.49 -3.34
C THR A 25 1.73 8.46 -2.64
N VAL A 26 0.68 7.99 -3.31
CA VAL A 26 -0.20 6.93 -2.80
C VAL A 26 0.61 5.64 -2.60
N LEU A 27 1.39 5.23 -3.60
CA LEU A 27 2.22 4.02 -3.50
C LEU A 27 3.25 4.12 -2.36
N GLN A 28 3.86 5.29 -2.17
CA GLN A 28 4.78 5.54 -1.05
C GLN A 28 4.08 5.37 0.31
N LYS A 29 2.89 5.95 0.50
CA LYS A 29 2.10 5.79 1.73
C LYS A 29 1.67 4.35 1.97
N VAL A 30 1.33 3.61 0.91
CA VAL A 30 0.99 2.18 1.00
C VAL A 30 2.21 1.36 1.43
N TYR A 31 3.39 1.66 0.90
CA TYR A 31 4.63 0.99 1.30
C TYR A 31 4.95 1.21 2.79
N GLU A 32 4.79 2.45 3.29
CA GLU A 32 4.93 2.75 4.71
C GLU A 32 3.94 1.98 5.58
N ALA A 33 2.66 1.96 5.19
CA ALA A 33 1.63 1.19 5.89
C ALA A 33 1.93 -0.32 5.92
N TYR A 34 2.50 -0.86 4.84
CA TYR A 34 2.93 -2.26 4.77
C TYR A 34 4.08 -2.55 5.75
N GLY A 35 5.08 -1.66 5.80
CA GLY A 35 6.17 -1.77 6.77
C GLY A 35 5.66 -1.77 8.21
N ASP A 36 4.72 -0.89 8.53
CA ASP A 36 4.19 -0.73 9.89
C ASP A 36 3.25 -1.84 10.34
N ALA A 37 2.31 -2.24 9.50
CA ALA A 37 1.23 -3.15 9.89
C ALA A 37 1.52 -4.62 9.59
N VAL A 38 2.39 -4.89 8.60
CA VAL A 38 2.64 -6.25 8.11
C VAL A 38 4.03 -6.72 8.51
N MET A 39 5.08 -6.00 8.14
CA MET A 39 6.46 -6.44 8.39
C MET A 39 6.85 -6.42 9.88
N LYS A 40 6.25 -5.54 10.67
CA LYS A 40 6.45 -5.49 12.13
C LYS A 40 5.55 -6.44 12.92
N ASN A 41 4.58 -7.11 12.27
CA ASN A 41 3.67 -8.00 12.96
C ASN A 41 4.35 -9.36 13.20
N PRO A 42 4.63 -9.77 14.46
CA PRO A 42 5.34 -11.02 14.75
C PRO A 42 4.55 -12.27 14.37
N PHE A 43 3.25 -12.15 14.10
CA PHE A 43 2.39 -13.26 13.67
C PHE A 43 2.23 -13.33 12.14
N HIS A 44 2.83 -12.40 11.39
CA HIS A 44 2.78 -12.44 9.94
C HIS A 44 3.93 -13.29 9.40
N THR A 45 3.59 -14.38 8.70
CA THR A 45 4.56 -15.16 7.95
C THR A 45 4.77 -14.52 6.57
N PRO A 46 6.01 -14.27 6.14
CA PRO A 46 6.31 -13.81 4.78
C PRO A 46 5.64 -14.72 3.73
N GLU A 47 5.31 -14.13 2.57
CA GLU A 47 4.64 -14.82 1.44
C GLU A 47 3.19 -15.27 1.71
N MET A 48 2.66 -15.11 2.92
CA MET A 48 1.25 -15.34 3.21
C MET A 48 0.40 -14.11 2.87
N PRO A 49 -0.89 -14.29 2.55
CA PRO A 49 -1.82 -13.18 2.38
C PRO A 49 -1.86 -12.27 3.61
N ILE A 50 -1.91 -10.96 3.40
CA ILE A 50 -2.12 -9.97 4.46
C ILE A 50 -3.59 -10.07 4.90
N ARG A 51 -3.81 -10.32 6.20
CA ARG A 51 -5.15 -10.53 6.81
C ARG A 51 -5.42 -9.58 7.98
N THR A 52 -4.68 -8.50 8.07
CA THR A 52 -4.72 -7.59 9.21
C THR A 52 -5.72 -6.47 8.95
N GLU A 53 -6.83 -6.43 9.71
CA GLU A 53 -7.86 -5.39 9.58
C GLU A 53 -7.30 -3.96 9.69
N GLY A 54 -6.26 -3.79 10.52
CA GLY A 54 -5.57 -2.51 10.67
C GLY A 54 -4.81 -2.07 9.41
N PHE A 55 -4.32 -3.01 8.60
CA PHE A 55 -3.74 -2.71 7.30
C PHE A 55 -4.85 -2.28 6.32
N ASP A 56 -5.94 -3.04 6.23
CA ASP A 56 -7.07 -2.72 5.35
C ASP A 56 -7.64 -1.32 5.64
N THR A 57 -7.85 -1.00 6.92
CA THR A 57 -8.32 0.33 7.36
C THR A 57 -7.40 1.46 6.90
N ARG A 58 -6.07 1.27 7.00
CA ARG A 58 -5.08 2.27 6.56
C ARG A 58 -5.10 2.44 5.04
N ILE A 59 -5.22 1.35 4.28
CA ILE A 59 -5.31 1.39 2.82
C ILE A 59 -6.57 2.15 2.39
N THR A 60 -7.72 1.87 3.02
CA THR A 60 -8.95 2.61 2.76
C THR A 60 -8.79 4.11 3.06
N ALA A 61 -8.12 4.47 4.15
CA ALA A 61 -7.86 5.88 4.46
C ALA A 61 -6.94 6.54 3.41
N ILE A 62 -5.88 5.86 2.96
CA ILE A 62 -4.94 6.37 1.95
C ILE A 62 -5.66 6.59 0.60
N ILE A 63 -6.45 5.61 0.14
CA ILE A 63 -7.14 5.67 -1.15
C ILE A 63 -8.36 6.60 -1.09
N GLY A 64 -9.12 6.57 0.01
CA GLY A 64 -10.27 7.44 0.24
C GLY A 64 -9.88 8.91 0.37
N SER A 65 -8.69 9.20 0.93
CA SER A 65 -8.13 10.55 0.92
C SER A 65 -7.69 11.03 -0.46
N GLY A 66 -7.49 10.12 -1.43
CA GLY A 66 -7.21 10.46 -2.82
C GLY A 66 -8.46 10.84 -3.63
N HIS A 67 -9.67 10.66 -3.08
CA HIS A 67 -10.95 11.00 -3.70
C HIS A 67 -11.72 12.11 -2.95
N GLY A 68 -11.03 12.92 -2.13
CA GLY A 68 -11.63 14.02 -1.38
C GLY A 68 -11.57 15.36 -2.13
N THR A 69 -12.71 15.77 -2.70
CA THR A 69 -13.12 17.08 -3.29
C THR A 69 -12.39 17.60 -4.51
#